data_AF-A0A946CLX2-F1
#
_entry.id   AF-A0A946CLX2-F1
#
_cell.length_a   1.000
_cell.length_b   1.000
_cell.length_c   1.000
_cell.angle_alpha   90.00
_cell.angle_beta   90.00
_cell.angle_gamma   90.00
#
_symmetry.space_group_name_H-M   'P 1'
#
loop_
_entity.id
_entity.type
_entity.pdbx_description
1 polymer ?
#
loop_
_entity_poly.entity_id
_entity_poly.type
_entity_poly.pdbx_seq_one_letter_code
_entity_poly.pdbx_strand_id
1 'polypeptide(L)'
;MEPTIELRVAELLASRLCHDLISPVGAVNSGIELMTEFGDDPDGESMALITSSARTASDKLLFFRIAYGNAGSGTNVPLADGQNLIAPVCVN
;
A
#
# COMPACT_ATOMS: atom_id res chain seq x y z
N MET A 1 30.60 -13.35 -0.53
CA MET A 1 30.48 -11.89 -0.65
C MET A 1 29.10 -11.55 -0.15
N GLU A 2 29.00 -10.86 0.98
CA GLU A 2 27.70 -10.39 1.48
C GLU A 2 27.12 -9.40 0.47
N PRO A 3 25.84 -9.52 0.09
CA PRO A 3 25.22 -8.58 -0.82
C PRO A 3 25.13 -7.20 -0.15
N THR A 4 25.96 -6.26 -0.59
CA THR A 4 25.85 -4.85 -0.18
C THR A 4 24.82 -4.18 -1.07
N ILE A 5 23.63 -3.90 -0.54
CA ILE A 5 22.68 -3.00 -1.20
C ILE A 5 23.30 -1.61 -1.22
N GLU A 6 23.45 -1.02 -2.40
CA GLU A 6 23.91 0.36 -2.51
C GLU A 6 22.91 1.29 -1.83
N LEU A 7 23.40 2.24 -1.03
CA LEU A 7 22.56 3.23 -0.35
C LEU A 7 21.58 3.93 -1.32
N ARG A 8 22.02 4.17 -2.55
CA ARG A 8 21.20 4.77 -3.61
C ARG A 8 19.97 3.93 -3.96
N VAL A 9 20.09 2.60 -3.97
CA VAL A 9 18.96 1.69 -4.22
C VAL A 9 17.96 1.76 -3.07
N ALA A 10 18.43 1.83 -1.82
CA ALA A 10 17.57 1.98 -0.65
C ALA A 10 16.81 3.32 -0.66
N GLU A 11 17.48 4.41 -1.03
CA GLU A 11 16.85 5.74 -1.19
C GLU A 11 15.73 5.73 -2.25
N LEU A 12 16.01 5.18 -3.44
CA LEU A 12 15.04 5.12 -4.53
C LEU A 12 13.86 4.21 -4.16
N LEU A 13 14.11 3.09 -3.49
CA LEU A 13 13.08 2.21 -3.00
C LEU A 13 12.19 2.91 -1.97
N ALA A 14 12.78 3.57 -0.96
CA ALA A 14 12.03 4.32 0.04
C ALA A 14 11.18 5.43 -0.60
N SER A 15 11.74 6.19 -1.54
CA SER A 15 11.00 7.22 -2.29
C SER A 15 9.80 6.63 -3.04
N ARG A 16 9.97 5.49 -3.71
CA ARG A 16 8.88 4.82 -4.44
C ARG A 16 7.80 4.29 -3.51
N LEU A 17 8.17 3.68 -2.39
CA LEU A 17 7.22 3.20 -1.37
C LEU A 17 6.38 4.35 -0.82
N CYS A 18 7.02 5.47 -0.46
CA CYS A 18 6.32 6.66 0.00
C CYS A 18 5.38 7.23 -1.07
N HIS A 19 5.86 7.36 -2.32
CA HIS A 19 5.07 7.85 -3.45
C HIS A 19 3.80 7.01 -3.67
N ASP A 20 3.92 5.68 -3.64
CA ASP A 20 2.81 4.80 -3.98
C ASP A 20 1.75 4.70 -2.87
N LEU A 21 2.13 5.02 -1.61
CA LEU A 21 1.25 4.99 -0.44
C LEU A 21 0.64 6.35 -0.10
N ILE A 22 1.28 7.46 -0.48
CA ILE A 22 0.80 8.79 -0.08
C ILE A 22 -0.60 9.10 -0.62
N SER A 23 -0.92 8.62 -1.84
CA SER A 23 -2.22 8.83 -2.46
C SER A 23 -3.36 8.12 -1.71
N PRO A 24 -3.35 6.78 -1.50
CA PRO A 24 -4.42 6.12 -0.77
C PRO A 24 -4.49 6.53 0.71
N VAL A 25 -3.36 6.86 1.36
CA VAL A 25 -3.38 7.40 2.73
C VAL A 25 -3.99 8.79 2.78
N GLY A 26 -3.67 9.66 1.81
CA GLY A 26 -4.27 10.98 1.68
C GLY A 26 -5.78 10.90 1.47
N ALA A 27 -6.26 10.00 0.61
CA ALA A 27 -7.69 9.80 0.37
C ALA A 27 -8.46 9.32 1.61
N VAL A 28 -7.84 8.50 2.48
CA VAL A 28 -8.43 8.14 3.78
C VAL A 28 -8.63 9.39 4.64
N ASN A 29 -7.60 10.25 4.75
CA ASN A 29 -7.69 11.47 5.56
C ASN A 29 -8.75 12.42 5.00
N SER A 30 -8.79 12.63 3.68
CA SER A 30 -9.81 13.46 3.04
C SER A 30 -11.22 12.91 3.29
N GLY A 31 -11.42 11.59 3.24
CA GLY A 31 -12.71 10.99 3.58
C GLY A 31 -13.12 11.24 5.03
N ILE A 32 -12.16 11.17 5.97
CA ILE A 32 -12.42 11.48 7.40
C ILE A 32 -12.79 12.96 7.57
N GLU A 33 -12.09 13.88 6.90
CA GLU A 33 -12.40 15.31 6.94
C GLU A 33 -13.83 15.58 6.44
N LEU A 34 -14.23 14.97 5.31
CA LEU A 34 -15.60 15.08 4.78
C LEU A 34 -16.64 14.58 5.79
N MET A 35 -16.41 13.41 6.42
CA MET A 35 -17.32 12.91 7.46
C MET A 35 -17.47 13.88 8.64
N THR A 36 -16.39 14.58 9.02
CA THR A 36 -16.45 15.57 10.10
C THR A 36 -17.14 16.87 9.69
N GLU A 37 -17.16 17.21 8.41
CA GLU A 37 -17.77 18.43 7.88
C GLU A 37 -19.30 18.29 7.71
N PHE A 38 -19.80 17.09 7.37
CA PHE A 38 -21.22 16.85 7.10
C PHE A 38 -22.09 16.43 8.32
N GLY A 39 -21.51 16.25 9.52
CA GLY A 39 -22.28 16.03 10.76
C GLY A 39 -22.86 14.61 10.95
N ASP A 40 -24.05 14.51 11.58
CA ASP A 40 -24.66 13.25 12.09
C ASP A 40 -25.10 12.22 11.03
N ASP A 41 -25.01 12.55 9.73
CA ASP A 41 -25.30 11.62 8.65
C ASP A 41 -24.01 11.31 7.90
N PRO A 42 -23.26 10.26 8.29
CA PRO A 42 -22.05 9.88 7.59
C PRO A 42 -22.41 9.48 6.17
N ASP A 43 -22.09 10.36 5.23
CA ASP A 43 -22.29 10.13 3.80
C ASP A 43 -21.62 8.80 3.40
N GLY A 44 -22.42 7.90 2.83
CA GLY A 44 -21.99 6.58 2.39
C GLY A 44 -20.88 6.64 1.35
N GLU A 45 -20.79 7.72 0.57
CA GLU A 45 -19.70 7.94 -0.38
C GLU A 45 -18.37 8.22 0.33
N SER A 46 -18.37 9.08 1.36
CA SER A 46 -17.21 9.33 2.22
C SER A 46 -16.71 8.05 2.92
N MET A 47 -17.62 7.23 3.46
CA MET A 47 -17.27 5.92 4.04
C MET A 47 -16.73 4.92 3.00
N ALA A 48 -17.28 4.93 1.79
CA ALA A 48 -16.79 4.09 0.69
C ALA A 48 -15.39 4.53 0.23
N LEU A 49 -15.11 5.84 0.18
CA LEU A 49 -13.79 6.40 -0.12
C LEU A 49 -12.75 5.97 0.90
N ILE A 50 -13.05 6.09 2.20
CA ILE A 50 -12.17 5.64 3.28
C ILE A 50 -11.87 4.14 3.13
N THR A 51 -12.92 3.34 2.98
CA THR A 51 -12.79 1.87 2.94
C THR A 51 -11.97 1.41 1.74
N SER A 52 -12.28 1.92 0.54
CA SER A 52 -11.56 1.57 -0.69
C SER A 52 -10.10 2.04 -0.68
N SER A 53 -9.84 3.23 -0.14
CA SER A 53 -8.49 3.80 -0.03
C SER A 53 -7.65 3.05 1.00
N ALA A 54 -8.21 2.72 2.17
CA ALA A 54 -7.56 1.90 3.18
C ALA A 54 -7.23 0.49 2.67
N ARG A 55 -8.14 -0.11 1.90
CA ARG A 55 -7.90 -1.40 1.24
C ARG A 55 -6.75 -1.30 0.23
N THR A 56 -6.73 -0.26 -0.60
CA THR A 56 -5.66 -0.02 -1.57
C THR A 56 -4.29 0.16 -0.90
N ALA A 57 -4.22 0.94 0.19
CA ALA A 57 -3.00 1.09 0.98
C ALA A 57 -2.53 -0.26 1.55
N SER A 58 -3.46 -1.06 2.09
CA SER A 58 -3.16 -2.37 2.66
C SER A 58 -2.65 -3.36 1.63
N ASP A 59 -3.31 -3.44 0.47
CA ASP A 59 -2.91 -4.32 -0.65
C ASP A 59 -1.50 -3.96 -1.15
N LYS A 60 -1.18 -2.66 -1.28
CA LYS A 60 0.16 -2.19 -1.62
C LYS A 60 1.21 -2.55 -0.57
N LEU A 61 0.92 -2.35 0.72
CA LEU A 61 1.83 -2.71 1.81
C LEU A 61 2.14 -4.20 1.85
N LEU A 62 1.11 -5.04 1.68
CA LEU A 62 1.29 -6.48 1.58
C LEU A 62 2.18 -6.81 0.37
N PHE A 63 1.95 -6.18 -0.78
CA PHE A 63 2.74 -6.44 -1.99
C PHE A 63 4.21 -6.07 -1.76
N PHE A 64 4.48 -4.90 -1.20
CA PHE A 64 5.83 -4.44 -0.89
C PHE A 64 6.54 -5.34 0.11
N ARG A 65 5.83 -5.86 1.12
CA ARG A 65 6.39 -6.80 2.09
C ARG A 65 6.89 -8.07 1.41
N ILE A 66 6.16 -8.59 0.42
CA ILE A 66 6.57 -9.78 -0.32
C ILE A 66 7.67 -9.45 -1.33
N ALA A 67 7.49 -8.40 -2.13
CA ALA A 67 8.39 -8.03 -3.21
C ALA A 67 9.76 -7.55 -2.72
N TYR A 68 9.81 -6.83 -1.60
CA TYR A 68 11.02 -6.17 -1.09
C TYR A 68 11.43 -6.63 0.31
N GLY A 69 10.50 -7.16 1.11
CA GLY A 69 10.76 -7.54 2.50
C GLY A 69 11.47 -8.89 2.68
N ASN A 70 11.53 -9.72 1.63
CA ASN A 70 12.20 -11.03 1.66
C ASN A 70 13.65 -10.99 1.14
N ALA A 71 14.25 -9.79 1.03
CA ALA A 71 15.65 -9.63 0.63
C ALA A 71 16.57 -10.40 1.61
N GLY A 72 17.03 -11.58 1.20
CA GLY A 72 18.03 -12.39 1.92
C GLY A 72 17.51 -13.57 2.75
N SER A 73 16.20 -13.79 2.90
CA SER A 73 15.67 -14.86 3.78
C SER A 73 15.57 -16.25 3.11
N GLY A 74 15.68 -16.34 1.78
CA GLY A 74 15.60 -17.62 1.04
C GLY A 74 14.25 -18.34 1.17
N THR A 75 13.23 -17.70 1.73
CA THR A 75 11.91 -18.31 1.92
C THR A 75 11.11 -18.23 0.63
N ASN A 76 10.69 -19.38 0.12
CA ASN A 76 9.79 -19.46 -1.02
C ASN A 76 8.43 -18.88 -0.63
N VAL A 77 8.00 -17.85 -1.36
CA VAL A 77 6.63 -17.32 -1.24
C VAL A 77 5.72 -18.23 -2.06
N PRO A 78 4.65 -18.81 -1.47
CA PRO A 78 3.69 -19.61 -2.23
C PRO A 78 3.11 -18.80 -3.41
N LEU A 79 3.03 -19.43 -4.58
CA LEU A 79 2.52 -18.77 -5.80
C LEU A 79 1.10 -18.23 -5.62
N ALA A 80 0.26 -18.92 -4.85
CA ALA A 80 -1.09 -18.51 -4.51
C ALA A 80 -1.12 -17.18 -3.74
N ASP A 81 -0.19 -16.99 -2.80
CA ASP A 81 -0.06 -15.74 -2.05
C ASP A 81 0.37 -14.61 -2.99
N GLY A 82 1.33 -14.89 -3.89
CA GLY A 82 1.76 -13.95 -4.92
C GLY A 82 0.60 -13.51 -5.83
N GLN A 83 -0.20 -14.44 -6.34
CA GLN A 83 -1.34 -14.14 -7.23
C GLN A 83 -2.41 -13.28 -6.56
N ASN A 84 -2.77 -13.61 -5.31
CA ASN A 84 -3.76 -12.85 -4.55
C ASN A 84 -3.30 -11.43 -4.23
N LEU A 85 -2.00 -11.21 -4.11
CA LEU A 85 -1.40 -9.90 -3.86
C LEU A 85 -1.16 -9.05 -5.10
N ILE A 86 -0.91 -9.68 -6.25
CA ILE A 86 -0.64 -8.97 -7.51
C ILE A 86 -1.95 -8.51 -8.16
N ALA A 87 -3.02 -9.30 -8.03
CA ALA A 87 -4.31 -9.01 -8.65
C ALA A 87 -4.86 -7.60 -8.35
N PRO A 88 -4.81 -7.07 -7.12
CA PRO A 88 -5.28 -5.71 -6.84
C PRO A 88 -4.35 -4.60 -7.34
N VAL A 89 -3.05 -4.90 -7.51
CA VAL A 89 -2.02 -3.91 -7.88
C VAL A 89 -1.87 -3.77 -9.40
N CYS A 90 -2.18 -4.83 -10.16
CA CYS A 90 -2.08 -4.84 -11.62
C CYS A 90 -3.35 -4.36 -12.36
N VAL A 91 -4.44 -4.09 -11.65
CA VAL A 91 -5.74 -3.70 -12.26
C VAL A 91 -5.92 -2.17 -12.26
N ASN A 92 -4.82 -1.41 -12.29
CA ASN A 92 -4.86 0.04 -12.43
C ASN A 92 -4.33 0.47 -13.80
#